data_AF-A0A926K5C6-F1
#
_entry.id   AF-A0A926K5C6-F1
#
_cell.length_a   1.000
_cell.length_b   1.000
_cell.length_c   1.000
_cell.angle_alpha   90.00
_cell.angle_beta   90.00
_cell.angle_gamma   90.00
#
_symmetry.space_group_name_H-M   'P 1'
#
loop_
_entity.id
_entity.type
_entity.pdbx_description
1 polymer ?
#
loop_
_entity_poly.entity_id
_entity_poly.type
_entity_poly.pdbx_seq_one_letter_code
_entity_poly.pdbx_strand_id
1 'polypeptide(L)'
;WDNVGRMVYDQRICADYVEAAAVAVNSGNDLIMATPAFFEAAQEAVGRGLVDEEQIDDAVRRVLRLKFELGLFEDPRTPDSERQAEVIGCREHTDLNLETARRCLVLLRNEGILPLEGGLTSDGTGRAASRGTPRTIAVIGPNADSPEAMLGDWAGASGQVPWMPEGHPRELVETVLDGLRAVAPSGWTVTHARGADIASPADDREWGIGPDGQPQAPVFTPAPVVQDQIEQATALAEAADYAVVVVGDTIALTGEGRSTATLDLQGGQIALLDAVAATGTP
;
A
#
# COMPACT_ATOMS: atom_id res chain seq x y z
N TRP A 1 0.96 5.54 16.46
CA TRP A 1 1.90 5.11 17.55
C TRP A 1 1.70 5.96 18.80
N ASP A 2 2.45 5.71 19.89
CA ASP A 2 2.32 6.35 21.22
C ASP A 2 1.24 5.74 22.15
N ASN A 3 1.28 4.42 22.37
CA ASN A 3 0.24 3.74 23.16
C ASN A 3 0.15 4.26 24.60
N VAL A 4 1.28 4.54 25.26
CA VAL A 4 1.29 5.03 26.64
C VAL A 4 0.75 6.45 26.72
N GLY A 5 1.12 7.34 25.79
CA GLY A 5 0.55 8.68 25.73
C GLY A 5 -0.95 8.67 25.42
N ARG A 6 -1.40 7.79 24.50
CA ARG A 6 -2.81 7.66 24.13
C ARG A 6 -3.70 7.22 25.29
N MET A 7 -3.18 6.52 26.30
CA MET A 7 -3.93 6.24 27.54
C MET A 7 -4.34 7.53 28.27
N VAL A 8 -3.57 8.60 28.11
CA VAL A 8 -3.79 9.91 28.75
C VAL A 8 -4.67 10.82 27.88
N TYR A 9 -4.24 11.15 26.65
CA TYR A 9 -4.90 12.21 25.87
C TYR A 9 -6.06 11.74 24.99
N ASP A 10 -5.99 10.53 24.43
CA ASP A 10 -7.01 9.98 23.52
C ASP A 10 -8.07 9.17 24.27
N GLN A 11 -7.63 8.12 24.96
CA GLN A 11 -8.50 7.14 25.63
C GLN A 11 -8.99 7.66 26.98
N ARG A 12 -8.22 8.55 27.62
CA ARG A 12 -8.52 9.15 28.93
C ARG A 12 -8.79 8.12 30.03
N ILE A 13 -7.99 7.06 30.04
CA ILE A 13 -8.06 5.97 31.02
C ILE A 13 -7.01 6.10 32.13
N CYS A 14 -5.99 6.95 31.96
CA CYS A 14 -5.03 7.34 32.99
C CYS A 14 -5.07 8.86 33.17
N ALA A 15 -4.94 9.33 34.41
CA ALA A 15 -5.02 10.75 34.75
C ALA A 15 -3.80 11.54 34.25
N ASP A 16 -2.63 10.91 34.24
CA ASP A 16 -1.37 11.50 33.81
C ASP A 16 -0.40 10.44 33.27
N TYR A 17 0.76 10.90 32.76
CA TYR A 17 1.79 10.01 32.21
C TYR A 17 2.44 9.12 33.26
N VAL A 18 2.45 9.50 34.54
CA VAL A 18 3.05 8.71 35.64
C VAL A 18 2.19 7.48 35.92
N GLU A 19 0.88 7.68 36.01
CA GLU A 19 -0.08 6.57 36.09
C GLU A 19 0.00 5.69 34.83
N ALA A 20 0.05 6.28 33.64
CA ALA A 20 0.15 5.55 32.38
C ALA A 20 1.45 4.72 32.29
N ALA A 21 2.59 5.27 32.72
CA ALA A 21 3.86 4.55 32.78
C ALA A 21 3.81 3.40 33.79
N ALA A 22 3.19 3.61 34.96
CA ALA A 22 3.00 2.56 35.95
C ALA A 22 2.12 1.43 35.43
N VAL A 23 1.00 1.75 34.79
CA VAL A 23 0.12 0.76 34.13
C VAL A 23 0.90 -0.03 33.09
N ALA A 24 1.68 0.63 32.24
CA ALA A 24 2.45 -0.04 31.18
C ALA A 24 3.49 -1.03 31.74
N VAL A 25 4.29 -0.60 32.73
CA VAL A 25 5.33 -1.45 33.34
C VAL A 25 4.71 -2.60 34.14
N ASN A 26 3.70 -2.31 34.97
CA ASN A 26 3.02 -3.32 35.77
C ASN A 26 2.26 -4.35 34.91
N SER A 27 1.92 -4.00 33.67
CA SER A 27 1.34 -4.92 32.69
C SER A 27 2.39 -5.74 31.92
N GLY A 28 3.68 -5.60 32.24
CA GLY A 28 4.76 -6.39 31.67
C GLY A 28 5.26 -5.90 30.30
N ASN A 29 5.11 -4.61 29.98
CA ASN A 29 5.71 -4.06 28.77
C ASN A 29 7.24 -4.03 28.85
N ASP A 30 7.89 -4.40 27.74
CA ASP A 30 9.36 -4.43 27.63
C ASP A 30 9.94 -3.23 26.88
N LEU A 31 9.26 -2.79 25.81
CA LEU A 31 9.67 -1.68 24.95
C LEU A 31 8.52 -0.71 24.78
N ILE A 32 8.79 0.58 24.96
CA ILE A 32 7.82 1.65 24.78
C ILE A 32 8.13 2.40 23.49
N MET A 33 7.22 2.29 22.52
CA MET A 33 7.38 2.87 21.19
C MET A 33 6.78 4.28 21.13
N ALA A 34 7.64 5.25 20.78
CA ALA A 34 7.24 6.62 20.45
C ALA A 34 6.45 7.37 21.54
N THR A 35 6.71 7.09 22.83
CA THR A 35 6.21 7.90 23.95
C THR A 35 7.37 8.57 24.69
N PRO A 36 7.79 9.80 24.31
CA PRO A 36 8.92 10.48 24.97
C PRO A 36 8.69 10.69 26.47
N ALA A 37 7.49 11.12 26.86
CA ALA A 37 7.12 11.41 28.25
C ALA A 37 7.19 10.18 29.18
N PHE A 38 7.26 8.96 28.64
CA PHE A 38 7.45 7.75 29.43
C PHE A 38 8.76 7.81 30.24
N PHE A 39 9.80 8.46 29.72
CA PHE A 39 11.12 8.45 30.35
C PHE A 39 11.10 9.10 31.74
N GLU A 40 10.63 10.34 31.86
CA GLU A 40 10.50 11.02 33.15
C GLU A 40 9.39 10.39 34.00
N ALA A 41 8.29 9.99 33.38
CA ALA A 41 7.14 9.44 34.08
C ALA A 41 7.42 8.09 34.76
N ALA A 42 8.18 7.21 34.12
CA ALA A 42 8.58 5.92 34.71
C ALA A 42 9.52 6.11 35.91
N GLN A 43 10.45 7.08 35.84
CA GLN A 43 11.33 7.42 36.96
C GLN A 43 10.52 7.96 38.16
N GLU A 44 9.55 8.84 37.90
CA GLU A 44 8.66 9.34 38.95
C GLU A 44 7.78 8.22 39.53
N ALA A 45 7.27 7.31 38.69
CA ALA A 45 6.46 6.18 39.13
C ALA A 45 7.25 5.27 40.10
N VAL A 46 8.53 5.00 39.82
CA VAL A 46 9.43 4.29 40.74
C VAL A 46 9.64 5.10 42.02
N GLY A 47 9.95 6.40 41.92
CA GLY A 47 10.14 7.28 43.07
C GLY A 47 8.90 7.39 43.99
N ARG A 48 7.71 7.22 43.44
CA ARG A 48 6.42 7.20 44.15
C ARG A 48 6.01 5.79 44.62
N GLY A 49 6.78 4.75 44.31
CA GLY A 49 6.47 3.36 44.65
C GLY A 49 5.27 2.79 43.88
N LEU A 50 4.92 3.37 42.73
CA LEU A 50 3.87 2.87 41.83
C LEU A 50 4.36 1.75 40.92
N VAL A 51 5.69 1.66 40.75
CA VAL A 51 6.40 0.61 40.02
C VAL A 51 7.55 0.14 40.90
N ASP A 52 7.72 -1.17 41.03
CA ASP A 52 8.93 -1.74 41.62
C ASP A 52 10.08 -1.65 40.60
N GLU A 53 11.23 -1.15 41.03
CA GLU A 53 12.43 -1.06 40.18
C GLU A 53 12.84 -2.43 39.65
N GLU A 54 12.57 -3.52 40.40
CA GLU A 54 12.83 -4.90 39.94
C GLU A 54 12.04 -5.23 38.64
N GLN A 55 10.86 -4.64 38.44
CA GLN A 55 10.08 -4.84 37.20
C GLN A 55 10.75 -4.16 35.99
N ILE A 56 11.43 -3.03 36.21
CA ILE A 56 12.24 -2.38 35.18
C ILE A 56 13.48 -3.23 34.88
N ASP A 57 14.17 -3.73 35.89
CA ASP A 57 15.31 -4.64 35.73
C ASP A 57 14.94 -5.88 34.92
N ASP A 58 13.76 -6.44 35.19
CA ASP A 58 13.21 -7.58 34.49
C ASP A 58 12.95 -7.29 33.00
N ALA A 59 12.35 -6.14 32.68
CA ALA A 59 12.13 -5.68 31.30
C ALA A 59 13.45 -5.45 30.56
N VAL A 60 14.38 -4.73 31.21
CA VAL A 60 15.73 -4.49 30.67
C VAL A 60 16.46 -5.80 30.42
N ARG A 61 16.38 -6.78 31.34
CA ARG A 61 17.00 -8.09 31.18
C ARG A 61 16.46 -8.85 29.97
N ARG A 62 15.14 -8.78 29.71
CA ARG A 62 14.53 -9.40 28.51
C ARG A 62 15.01 -8.74 27.22
N VAL A 63 15.06 -7.41 27.18
CA VAL A 63 15.57 -6.66 26.01
C VAL A 63 17.06 -6.94 25.78
N LEU A 64 17.88 -6.92 26.83
CA LEU A 64 19.31 -7.21 26.72
C LEU A 64 19.57 -8.65 26.30
N ARG A 65 18.82 -9.62 26.84
CA ARG A 65 18.90 -11.02 26.42
C ARG A 65 18.66 -11.14 24.91
N LEU A 66 17.61 -10.52 24.38
CA LEU A 66 17.35 -10.52 22.95
C LEU A 66 18.52 -9.92 22.16
N LYS A 67 19.10 -8.80 22.62
CA LYS A 67 20.27 -8.18 21.97
C LYS A 67 21.51 -9.09 21.98
N PHE A 68 21.74 -9.83 23.06
CA PHE A 68 22.80 -10.84 23.16
C PHE A 68 22.53 -12.05 22.25
N GLU A 69 21.30 -12.57 22.22
CA GLU A 69 20.91 -13.69 21.34
C GLU A 69 21.05 -13.32 19.86
N LEU A 70 20.82 -12.06 19.51
CA LEU A 70 21.07 -11.51 18.18
C LEU A 70 22.56 -11.21 17.90
N GLY A 71 23.46 -11.37 18.88
CA GLY A 71 24.89 -11.09 18.73
C GLY A 71 25.23 -9.61 18.52
N LEU A 72 24.33 -8.69 18.90
CA LEU A 72 24.50 -7.25 18.65
C LEU A 72 25.58 -6.59 19.51
N PHE A 73 26.09 -7.31 20.52
CA PHE A 73 27.23 -6.86 21.34
C PHE A 73 28.57 -7.13 20.65
N GLU A 74 28.64 -8.16 19.82
CA GLU A 74 29.82 -8.53 19.05
C GLU A 74 29.81 -7.89 17.65
N ASP A 75 28.64 -7.86 17.00
CA ASP A 75 28.43 -7.27 15.68
C ASP A 75 27.12 -6.47 15.64
N PRO A 76 27.18 -5.12 15.57
CA PRO A 76 26.00 -4.27 15.51
C PRO A 76 25.26 -4.33 14.14
N ARG A 77 25.76 -5.11 13.18
CA ARG A 77 25.18 -5.33 11.84
C ARG A 77 25.02 -4.04 11.04
N THR A 78 26.09 -3.25 10.97
CA THR A 78 26.11 -2.01 10.18
C THR A 78 25.82 -2.28 8.70
N PRO A 79 25.25 -1.30 7.96
CA PRO A 79 25.03 -1.44 6.53
C PRO A 79 26.29 -1.86 5.76
N ASP A 80 26.13 -2.83 4.86
CA ASP A 80 27.17 -3.30 3.95
C ASP A 80 26.81 -2.88 2.52
N SER A 81 27.47 -1.83 2.02
CA SER A 81 27.16 -1.24 0.72
C SER A 81 27.45 -2.19 -0.45
N GLU A 82 28.46 -3.05 -0.34
CA GLU A 82 28.80 -4.02 -1.41
C GLU A 82 27.71 -5.08 -1.49
N ARG A 83 27.31 -5.63 -0.35
CA ARG A 83 26.21 -6.60 -0.28
C ARG A 83 24.89 -5.98 -0.71
N GLN A 84 24.60 -4.74 -0.33
CA GLN A 84 23.38 -4.04 -0.75
C GLN A 84 23.30 -3.93 -2.28
N ALA A 85 24.40 -3.55 -2.94
CA ALA A 85 24.47 -3.47 -4.40
C ALA A 85 24.31 -4.84 -5.07
N GLU A 86 24.70 -5.92 -4.41
CA GLU A 86 24.54 -7.29 -4.89
C GLU A 86 23.09 -7.81 -4.78
N VAL A 87 22.41 -7.57 -3.64
CA VAL A 87 21.18 -8.32 -3.31
C VAL A 87 19.88 -7.49 -3.38
N ILE A 88 19.92 -6.18 -3.24
CA ILE A 88 18.70 -5.35 -3.29
C ILE A 88 18.22 -5.27 -4.74
N GLY A 89 16.99 -5.76 -4.99
CA GLY A 89 16.42 -5.78 -6.34
C GLY A 89 17.07 -6.80 -7.29
N CYS A 90 17.85 -7.76 -6.76
CA CYS A 90 18.48 -8.77 -7.61
C CYS A 90 17.45 -9.67 -8.31
N ARG A 91 17.87 -10.29 -9.41
CA ARG A 91 16.99 -11.11 -10.27
C ARG A 91 16.33 -12.26 -9.52
N GLU A 92 17.04 -12.91 -8.61
CA GLU A 92 16.48 -14.02 -7.83
C GLU A 92 15.26 -13.57 -7.01
N HIS A 93 15.35 -12.39 -6.36
CA HIS A 93 14.24 -11.83 -5.62
C HIS A 93 13.09 -11.39 -6.53
N THR A 94 13.37 -10.78 -7.68
CA THR A 94 12.31 -10.35 -8.61
C THR A 94 11.61 -11.55 -9.26
N ASP A 95 12.34 -12.63 -9.57
CA ASP A 95 11.78 -13.87 -10.13
C ASP A 95 10.87 -14.55 -9.09
N LEU A 96 11.29 -14.60 -7.82
CA LEU A 96 10.46 -15.11 -6.71
C LEU A 96 9.23 -14.23 -6.46
N ASN A 97 9.38 -12.90 -6.55
CA ASN A 97 8.25 -11.97 -6.42
C ASN A 97 7.21 -12.24 -7.52
N LEU A 98 7.64 -12.38 -8.77
CA LEU A 98 6.75 -12.69 -9.89
C LEU A 98 6.05 -14.05 -9.72
N GLU A 99 6.77 -15.08 -9.27
CA GLU A 99 6.16 -16.39 -8.97
C GLU A 99 5.08 -16.27 -7.88
N THR A 100 5.38 -15.51 -6.83
CA THR A 100 4.46 -15.30 -5.71
C THR A 100 3.23 -14.51 -6.16
N ALA A 101 3.42 -13.39 -6.86
CA ALA A 101 2.35 -12.55 -7.38
C ALA A 101 1.39 -13.35 -8.28
N ARG A 102 1.91 -14.22 -9.17
CA ARG A 102 1.10 -15.11 -10.02
C ARG A 102 0.20 -16.07 -9.22
N ARG A 103 0.61 -16.45 -8.01
CA ARG A 103 -0.17 -17.33 -7.11
C ARG A 103 -1.16 -16.57 -6.23
N CYS A 104 -1.04 -15.25 -6.13
CA CYS A 104 -1.93 -14.41 -5.32
C CYS A 104 -3.17 -13.91 -6.08
N LEU A 105 -3.28 -14.18 -7.39
CA LEU A 105 -4.42 -13.78 -8.20
C LEU A 105 -5.58 -14.78 -8.05
N VAL A 106 -6.78 -14.26 -7.81
CA VAL A 106 -8.00 -15.06 -7.67
C VAL A 106 -8.95 -14.76 -8.84
N LEU A 107 -9.21 -15.77 -9.68
CA LEU A 107 -10.22 -15.67 -10.73
C LEU A 107 -11.62 -15.92 -10.16
N LEU A 108 -12.43 -14.87 -10.06
CA LEU A 108 -13.77 -14.94 -9.46
C LEU A 108 -14.85 -15.39 -10.46
N ARG A 109 -14.76 -14.96 -11.72
CA ARG A 109 -15.73 -15.28 -12.77
C ARG A 109 -15.02 -15.42 -14.11
N ASN A 110 -15.43 -16.40 -14.91
CA ASN A 110 -14.99 -16.56 -16.29
C ASN A 110 -16.12 -17.19 -17.11
N GLU A 111 -16.55 -16.50 -18.17
CA GLU A 111 -17.63 -16.96 -19.07
C GLU A 111 -17.09 -17.55 -20.38
N GLY A 112 -15.83 -18.00 -20.36
CA GLY A 112 -15.14 -18.59 -21.52
C GLY A 112 -14.27 -17.61 -22.31
N ILE A 113 -14.20 -16.35 -21.87
CA ILE A 113 -13.34 -15.32 -22.49
C ILE A 113 -11.87 -15.53 -22.10
N LEU A 114 -11.61 -15.93 -20.85
CA LEU A 114 -10.25 -16.12 -20.35
C LEU A 114 -9.76 -17.58 -20.51
N PRO A 115 -8.47 -17.79 -20.83
CA PRO A 115 -7.48 -16.75 -21.11
C PRO A 115 -7.63 -16.16 -22.52
N LEU A 116 -7.37 -14.85 -22.65
CA LEU A 116 -7.48 -14.13 -23.94
C LEU A 116 -6.64 -14.83 -25.02
N GLU A 117 -7.30 -15.27 -26.09
CA GLU A 117 -6.69 -15.90 -27.28
C GLU A 117 -5.64 -16.97 -26.91
N GLY A 118 -5.92 -17.79 -25.89
CA GLY A 118 -5.07 -18.92 -25.46
C GLY A 118 -3.99 -18.56 -24.43
N GLY A 119 -3.96 -17.32 -23.94
CA GLY A 119 -3.13 -16.88 -22.83
C GLY A 119 -1.64 -16.71 -23.15
N LEU A 120 -0.82 -16.61 -22.10
CA LEU A 120 0.62 -16.38 -22.20
C LEU A 120 1.39 -17.65 -22.56
N THR A 121 1.18 -18.16 -23.77
CA THR A 121 2.14 -19.09 -24.40
C THR A 121 3.27 -18.25 -24.99
N SER A 122 4.47 -18.31 -24.44
CA SER A 122 5.59 -17.49 -24.92
C SER A 122 5.94 -17.79 -26.38
N ASP A 123 6.19 -16.74 -27.18
CA ASP A 123 6.72 -16.81 -28.55
C ASP A 123 8.25 -16.92 -28.60
N GLY A 124 8.90 -17.03 -27.44
CA GLY A 124 10.36 -17.05 -27.31
C GLY A 124 10.98 -15.66 -27.09
N THR A 125 10.21 -14.58 -27.22
CA THR A 125 10.64 -13.19 -26.95
C THR A 125 10.13 -12.65 -25.60
N GLY A 126 9.33 -13.45 -24.88
CA GLY A 126 8.66 -13.05 -23.64
C GLY A 126 7.22 -12.55 -23.86
N ARG A 127 6.78 -12.41 -25.12
CA ARG A 127 5.40 -12.08 -25.49
C ARG A 127 4.55 -13.33 -25.70
N ALA A 128 3.24 -13.17 -25.62
CA ALA A 128 2.29 -14.18 -26.00
C ALA A 128 2.34 -14.43 -27.52
N ALA A 129 2.29 -15.70 -27.90
CA ALA A 129 2.26 -16.11 -29.30
C ALA A 129 0.98 -15.59 -29.98
N SER A 130 1.14 -14.97 -31.15
CA SER A 130 0.00 -14.57 -31.97
C SER A 130 -0.69 -15.82 -32.54
N ARG A 131 -2.00 -15.95 -32.30
CA ARG A 131 -2.81 -17.10 -32.76
C ARG A 131 -3.82 -16.75 -33.85
N GLY A 132 -3.77 -15.54 -34.38
CA GLY A 132 -4.76 -15.08 -35.36
C GLY A 132 -4.50 -13.66 -35.84
N THR A 133 -5.60 -12.96 -36.14
CA THR A 133 -5.54 -11.56 -36.56
C THR A 133 -5.09 -10.66 -35.40
N PRO A 134 -4.38 -9.56 -35.70
CA PRO A 134 -4.19 -8.46 -34.76
C PRO A 134 -5.46 -8.10 -34.01
N ARG A 135 -5.35 -7.89 -32.69
CA ARG A 135 -6.44 -7.43 -31.83
C ARG A 135 -6.09 -6.11 -31.17
N THR A 136 -7.10 -5.40 -30.70
CA THR A 136 -6.96 -4.22 -29.85
C THR A 136 -7.49 -4.53 -28.45
N ILE A 137 -6.69 -4.25 -27.42
CA ILE A 137 -7.11 -4.27 -26.02
C ILE A 137 -7.22 -2.81 -25.54
N ALA A 138 -8.38 -2.40 -25.05
CA ALA A 138 -8.55 -1.17 -24.30
C ALA A 138 -8.33 -1.43 -22.82
N VAL A 139 -7.26 -0.88 -22.24
CA VAL A 139 -6.98 -0.96 -20.80
C VAL A 139 -7.54 0.30 -20.14
N ILE A 140 -8.57 0.14 -19.33
CA ILE A 140 -9.39 1.25 -18.85
C ILE A 140 -9.38 1.27 -17.32
N GLY A 141 -9.38 2.46 -16.71
CA GLY A 141 -9.66 2.61 -15.29
C GLY A 141 -8.53 3.28 -14.50
N PRO A 142 -8.83 3.87 -13.34
CA PRO A 142 -7.88 4.65 -12.56
C PRO A 142 -6.67 3.84 -12.08
N ASN A 143 -6.83 2.54 -11.89
CA ASN A 143 -5.77 1.67 -11.36
C ASN A 143 -4.97 0.97 -12.47
N ALA A 144 -5.30 1.20 -13.75
CA ALA A 144 -4.63 0.55 -14.88
C ALA A 144 -3.14 0.87 -14.98
N ASP A 145 -2.75 2.11 -14.67
CA ASP A 145 -1.37 2.60 -14.73
C ASP A 145 -0.99 3.36 -13.45
N SER A 146 -1.32 2.78 -12.28
CA SER A 146 -1.03 3.37 -10.97
C SER A 146 -0.03 2.52 -10.18
N PRO A 147 1.24 2.96 -10.05
CA PRO A 147 2.21 2.30 -9.17
C PRO A 147 1.75 2.26 -7.71
N GLU A 148 1.08 3.31 -7.25
CA GLU A 148 0.51 3.38 -5.91
C GLU A 148 -0.52 2.27 -5.69
N ALA A 149 -1.43 2.04 -6.64
CA ALA A 149 -2.42 0.98 -6.53
C ALA A 149 -1.79 -0.43 -6.61
N MET A 150 -0.68 -0.59 -7.33
CA MET A 150 0.05 -1.85 -7.42
C MET A 150 0.78 -2.21 -6.11
N LEU A 151 1.29 -1.20 -5.40
CA LEU A 151 2.10 -1.39 -4.19
C LEU A 151 1.26 -1.33 -2.90
N GLY A 152 0.25 -0.47 -2.85
CA GLY A 152 -0.63 -0.29 -1.71
C GLY A 152 -0.02 0.50 -0.54
N ASP A 153 -0.66 0.38 0.62
CA ASP A 153 -0.19 0.97 1.87
C ASP A 153 1.09 0.29 2.38
N TRP A 154 1.85 0.97 3.26
CA TRP A 154 3.15 0.52 3.79
C TRP A 154 4.28 0.39 2.75
N ALA A 155 4.14 1.07 1.61
CA ALA A 155 5.18 1.24 0.60
C ALA A 155 5.69 2.70 0.56
N GLY A 156 6.68 2.98 -0.29
CA GLY A 156 7.14 4.35 -0.55
C GLY A 156 6.01 5.32 -0.86
N ALA A 157 6.10 6.52 -0.29
CA ALA A 157 5.08 7.57 -0.41
C ALA A 157 3.66 7.22 0.11
N SER A 158 3.45 6.10 0.82
CA SER A 158 2.13 5.81 1.42
C SER A 158 1.78 6.66 2.66
N GLY A 159 2.75 7.41 3.19
CA GLY A 159 2.56 8.49 4.18
C GLY A 159 3.27 8.30 5.52
N GLN A 160 3.82 7.12 5.79
CA GLN A 160 4.46 6.78 7.07
C GLN A 160 5.87 7.37 7.20
N VAL A 161 6.55 7.61 6.07
CA VAL A 161 7.94 8.10 6.04
C VAL A 161 8.12 9.18 4.95
N PRO A 162 8.90 10.24 5.21
CA PRO A 162 9.03 11.36 4.28
C PRO A 162 10.23 11.24 3.31
N TRP A 163 11.13 10.26 3.49
CA TRP A 163 12.40 10.20 2.73
C TRP A 163 12.24 9.69 1.29
N MET A 164 11.05 9.22 0.92
CA MET A 164 10.74 8.73 -0.43
C MET A 164 9.42 9.34 -0.91
N PRO A 165 9.36 10.66 -1.11
CA PRO A 165 8.11 11.39 -1.36
C PRO A 165 7.52 11.11 -2.75
N GLU A 166 8.35 10.68 -3.71
CA GLU A 166 7.92 10.33 -5.07
C GLU A 166 7.51 8.85 -5.21
N GLY A 167 7.60 8.08 -4.12
CA GLY A 167 7.32 6.65 -4.10
C GLY A 167 8.49 5.79 -4.57
N HIS A 168 8.23 4.51 -4.81
CA HIS A 168 9.22 3.62 -5.42
C HIS A 168 9.52 4.06 -6.87
N PRO A 169 10.74 3.83 -7.38
CA PRO A 169 11.09 4.19 -8.76
C PRO A 169 10.12 3.57 -9.76
N ARG A 170 9.52 4.40 -10.63
CA ARG A 170 8.45 4.01 -11.56
C ARG A 170 8.86 2.84 -12.47
N GLU A 171 10.11 2.81 -12.89
CA GLU A 171 10.69 1.79 -13.76
C GLU A 171 10.82 0.41 -13.08
N LEU A 172 10.69 0.35 -11.75
CA LEU A 172 10.71 -0.90 -10.98
C LEU A 172 9.32 -1.41 -10.62
N VAL A 173 8.26 -0.70 -11.05
CA VAL A 173 6.87 -1.08 -10.78
C VAL A 173 6.18 -1.34 -12.11
N GLU A 174 5.87 -2.62 -12.37
CA GLU A 174 5.11 -3.02 -13.55
C GLU A 174 3.61 -2.87 -13.25
N THR A 175 2.94 -1.90 -13.89
CA THR A 175 1.48 -1.73 -13.78
C THR A 175 0.73 -2.74 -14.65
N VAL A 176 -0.60 -2.83 -14.50
CA VAL A 176 -1.42 -3.68 -15.39
C VAL A 176 -1.25 -3.28 -16.85
N LEU A 177 -1.20 -1.97 -17.13
CA LEU A 177 -0.93 -1.44 -18.46
C LEU A 177 0.45 -1.85 -18.99
N ASP A 178 1.49 -1.73 -18.15
CA ASP A 178 2.85 -2.13 -18.54
C ASP A 178 2.92 -3.62 -18.86
N GLY A 179 2.38 -4.47 -17.97
CA GLY A 179 2.39 -5.91 -18.14
C GLY A 179 1.66 -6.34 -19.40
N LEU A 180 0.47 -5.78 -19.67
CA LEU A 180 -0.26 -6.05 -20.91
C LEU A 180 0.51 -5.59 -22.15
N ARG A 181 1.14 -4.41 -22.12
CA ARG A 181 1.98 -3.94 -23.23
C ARG A 181 3.21 -4.81 -23.44
N ALA A 182 3.81 -5.32 -22.37
CA ALA A 182 4.99 -6.15 -22.38
C ALA A 182 4.69 -7.55 -22.93
N VAL A 183 3.54 -8.14 -22.56
CA VAL A 183 3.24 -9.55 -22.85
C VAL A 183 2.24 -9.77 -23.98
N ALA A 184 1.48 -8.76 -24.42
CA ALA A 184 0.57 -8.92 -25.56
C ALA A 184 1.33 -9.35 -26.83
N PRO A 185 0.70 -10.08 -27.77
CA PRO A 185 1.33 -10.41 -29.04
C PRO A 185 1.82 -9.15 -29.77
N SER A 186 2.97 -9.21 -30.45
CA SER A 186 3.62 -8.05 -31.08
C SER A 186 2.79 -7.31 -32.14
N GLY A 187 1.78 -7.98 -32.72
CA GLY A 187 0.83 -7.39 -33.65
C GLY A 187 -0.41 -6.79 -33.00
N TRP A 188 -0.60 -6.94 -31.69
CA TRP A 188 -1.76 -6.39 -30.99
C TRP A 188 -1.54 -4.93 -30.60
N THR A 189 -2.64 -4.18 -30.56
CA THR A 189 -2.65 -2.79 -30.09
C THR A 189 -3.15 -2.74 -28.65
N VAL A 190 -2.48 -1.99 -27.78
CA VAL A 190 -2.91 -1.76 -26.40
C VAL A 190 -3.16 -0.27 -26.20
N THR A 191 -4.41 0.12 -26.08
CA THR A 191 -4.85 1.51 -25.83
C THR A 191 -5.14 1.70 -24.34
N HIS A 192 -5.17 2.95 -23.88
CA HIS A 192 -5.41 3.26 -22.48
C HIS A 192 -6.25 4.52 -22.29
N ALA A 193 -7.19 4.46 -21.34
CA ALA A 193 -7.88 5.63 -20.80
C ALA A 193 -8.11 5.46 -19.29
N ARG A 194 -7.94 6.56 -18.54
CA ARG A 194 -8.17 6.57 -17.09
C ARG A 194 -9.64 6.32 -16.72
N GLY A 195 -10.57 6.90 -17.48
CA GLY A 195 -12.01 6.65 -17.36
C GLY A 195 -12.71 7.29 -16.15
N ALA A 196 -12.09 7.27 -14.97
CA ALA A 196 -12.63 7.87 -13.75
C ALA A 196 -11.52 8.24 -12.77
N ASP A 197 -11.84 9.12 -11.83
CA ASP A 197 -11.07 9.37 -10.62
C ASP A 197 -11.71 8.66 -9.41
N ILE A 198 -10.90 8.31 -8.40
CA ILE A 198 -11.35 7.55 -7.21
C ILE A 198 -11.69 8.49 -6.06
N ALA A 199 -10.72 9.31 -5.67
CA ALA A 199 -10.81 10.18 -4.51
C ALA A 199 -10.19 11.55 -4.81
N SER A 200 -10.68 12.58 -4.13
CA SER A 200 -10.15 13.94 -4.20
C SER A 200 -9.98 14.50 -2.79
N PRO A 201 -8.99 15.38 -2.55
CA PRO A 201 -8.86 16.06 -1.28
C PRO A 201 -10.18 16.74 -0.90
N ALA A 202 -10.57 16.63 0.37
CA ALA A 202 -11.78 17.27 0.89
C ALA A 202 -11.63 18.80 0.98
N ASP A 203 -10.40 19.28 1.10
CA ASP A 203 -10.00 20.68 1.14
C ASP A 203 -8.58 20.86 0.60
N ASP A 204 -8.21 22.10 0.31
CA ASP A 204 -6.88 22.48 -0.19
C ASP A 204 -5.92 22.87 0.95
N ARG A 205 -6.21 22.47 2.20
CA ARG A 205 -5.40 22.92 3.34
C ARG A 205 -4.06 22.19 3.37
N GLU A 206 -3.02 22.91 3.77
CA GLU A 206 -1.76 22.27 4.12
C GLU A 206 -1.93 21.51 5.42
N TRP A 207 -1.67 20.21 5.37
CA TRP A 207 -1.72 19.34 6.53
C TRP A 207 -0.39 19.42 7.26
N GLY A 208 -0.46 19.94 8.49
CA GLY A 208 0.71 20.16 9.33
C GLY A 208 1.06 18.94 10.19
N ILE A 209 1.82 19.20 11.24
CA ILE A 209 2.12 18.21 12.28
C ILE A 209 1.06 18.36 13.39
N GLY A 210 0.45 17.24 13.77
CA GLY A 210 -0.51 17.15 14.86
C GLY A 210 0.11 17.38 16.24
N PRO A 211 -0.72 17.51 17.29
CA PRO A 211 -0.24 17.72 18.67
C PRO A 211 0.65 16.59 19.21
N ASP A 212 0.56 15.40 18.61
CA ASP A 212 1.34 14.20 18.89
C ASP A 212 2.67 14.14 18.12
N GLY A 213 3.00 15.19 17.36
CA GLY A 213 4.22 15.24 16.55
C GLY A 213 4.15 14.43 15.25
N GLN A 214 2.99 13.89 14.88
CA GLN A 214 2.80 13.11 13.65
C GLN A 214 2.23 13.98 12.51
N PRO A 215 2.58 13.72 11.24
CA PRO A 215 1.91 14.37 10.11
C PRO A 215 0.40 14.13 10.14
N GLN A 216 -0.39 15.17 9.92
CA GLN A 216 -1.83 15.02 9.73
C GLN A 216 -2.09 14.43 8.34
N ALA A 217 -2.91 13.39 8.29
CA ALA A 217 -3.27 12.78 7.02
C ALA A 217 -4.32 13.64 6.28
N PRO A 218 -4.19 13.83 4.96
CA PRO A 218 -5.24 14.46 4.18
C PRO A 218 -6.54 13.66 4.26
N VAL A 219 -7.65 14.38 4.37
CA VAL A 219 -8.99 13.80 4.27
C VAL A 219 -9.39 13.81 2.81
N PHE A 220 -9.89 12.67 2.34
CA PHE A 220 -10.35 12.49 0.98
C PHE A 220 -11.86 12.29 0.94
N THR A 221 -12.46 12.70 -0.17
CA THR A 221 -13.86 12.44 -0.52
C THR A 221 -13.94 11.70 -1.85
N PRO A 222 -15.06 11.03 -2.15
CA PRO A 222 -15.25 10.39 -3.44
C PRO A 222 -15.12 11.44 -4.56
N ALA A 223 -14.29 11.16 -5.57
CA ALA A 223 -14.13 12.09 -6.68
C ALA A 223 -15.44 12.26 -7.47
N PRO A 224 -15.72 13.45 -8.03
CA PRO A 224 -16.91 13.64 -8.86
C PRO A 224 -16.82 12.80 -10.14
N VAL A 225 -17.98 12.43 -10.68
CA VAL A 225 -18.06 11.81 -12.01
C VAL A 225 -17.68 12.84 -13.08
N VAL A 226 -16.69 12.52 -13.91
CA VAL A 226 -16.25 13.36 -15.03
C VAL A 226 -16.68 12.69 -16.34
N GLN A 227 -17.78 13.17 -16.92
CA GLN A 227 -18.42 12.55 -18.08
C GLN A 227 -17.47 12.39 -19.27
N ASP A 228 -16.65 13.40 -19.59
CA ASP A 228 -15.70 13.36 -20.70
C ASP A 228 -14.68 12.21 -20.56
N GLN A 229 -14.25 11.88 -19.34
CA GLN A 229 -13.34 10.74 -19.10
C GLN A 229 -14.03 9.41 -19.42
N ILE A 230 -15.30 9.28 -19.04
CA ILE A 230 -16.12 8.09 -19.30
C ILE A 230 -16.37 7.93 -20.79
N GLU A 231 -16.70 9.02 -21.50
CA GLU A 231 -16.92 9.01 -22.95
C GLU A 231 -15.65 8.62 -23.70
N GLN A 232 -14.50 9.14 -23.30
CA GLN A 232 -13.21 8.73 -23.86
C GLN A 232 -12.94 7.24 -23.64
N ALA A 233 -13.18 6.72 -22.44
CA ALA A 233 -12.98 5.30 -22.14
C ALA A 233 -13.95 4.39 -22.92
N THR A 234 -15.22 4.78 -23.00
CA THR A 234 -16.26 4.07 -23.75
C THR A 234 -15.91 4.01 -25.23
N ALA A 235 -15.47 5.12 -25.82
CA ALA A 235 -15.04 5.14 -27.22
C ALA A 235 -13.85 4.21 -27.51
N LEU A 236 -12.91 4.07 -26.57
CA LEU A 236 -11.81 3.10 -26.70
C LEU A 236 -12.30 1.66 -26.58
N ALA A 237 -13.25 1.38 -25.67
CA ALA A 237 -13.85 0.06 -25.52
C ALA A 237 -14.61 -0.36 -26.78
N GLU A 238 -15.43 0.53 -27.36
CA GLU A 238 -16.18 0.27 -28.60
C GLU A 238 -15.26 0.00 -29.80
N ALA A 239 -14.08 0.61 -29.82
CA ALA A 239 -13.08 0.41 -30.86
C ALA A 239 -12.15 -0.79 -30.63
N ALA A 240 -12.26 -1.49 -29.49
CA ALA A 240 -11.40 -2.59 -29.10
C ALA A 240 -12.08 -3.96 -29.31
N ASP A 241 -11.26 -5.00 -29.41
CA ASP A 241 -11.75 -6.39 -29.36
C ASP A 241 -12.00 -6.86 -27.92
N TYR A 242 -11.26 -6.28 -26.96
CA TYR A 242 -11.35 -6.58 -25.53
C TYR A 242 -11.20 -5.32 -24.69
N ALA A 243 -11.95 -5.21 -23.60
CA ALA A 243 -11.82 -4.18 -22.58
C ALA A 243 -11.31 -4.78 -21.27
N VAL A 244 -10.12 -4.36 -20.81
CA VAL A 244 -9.58 -4.71 -19.49
C VAL A 244 -9.80 -3.52 -18.57
N VAL A 245 -10.82 -3.60 -17.72
CA VAL A 245 -11.18 -2.54 -16.78
C VAL A 245 -10.55 -2.79 -15.41
N VAL A 246 -9.68 -1.88 -14.97
CA VAL A 246 -8.86 -1.97 -13.74
C VAL A 246 -9.33 -0.91 -12.74
N VAL A 247 -10.09 -1.39 -11.75
CA VAL A 247 -10.73 -0.58 -10.69
C VAL A 247 -10.29 -1.07 -9.32
N GLY A 248 -10.48 -0.24 -8.30
CA GLY A 248 -10.14 -0.58 -6.93
C GLY A 248 -10.19 0.62 -5.99
N ASP A 249 -9.41 0.56 -4.93
CA ASP A 249 -9.15 1.67 -4.02
C ASP A 249 -7.74 2.24 -4.25
N THR A 250 -7.36 3.19 -3.39
CA THR A 250 -6.05 3.85 -3.36
C THR A 250 -5.60 3.99 -1.90
N ILE A 251 -4.38 4.49 -1.66
CA ILE A 251 -3.92 4.74 -0.29
C ILE A 251 -4.79 5.77 0.44
N ALA A 252 -5.50 6.64 -0.29
CA ALA A 252 -6.45 7.59 0.29
C ALA A 252 -7.57 6.91 1.11
N LEU A 253 -7.88 5.65 0.80
CA LEU A 253 -9.00 4.89 1.35
C LEU A 253 -8.56 3.64 2.13
N THR A 254 -7.25 3.44 2.32
CA THR A 254 -6.69 2.28 2.99
C THR A 254 -5.65 2.69 4.03
N GLY A 255 -5.50 1.88 5.09
CA GLY A 255 -4.52 2.11 6.16
C GLY A 255 -5.09 2.61 7.49
N GLU A 256 -4.20 3.04 8.37
CA GLU A 256 -4.54 3.53 9.72
C GLU A 256 -5.44 4.79 9.65
N GLY A 257 -6.54 4.79 10.41
CA GLY A 257 -7.49 5.92 10.43
C GLY A 257 -8.38 6.06 9.19
N ARG A 258 -8.35 5.09 8.26
CA ARG A 258 -9.05 5.15 6.96
C ARG A 258 -10.04 4.01 6.74
N SER A 259 -10.75 3.60 7.79
CA SER A 259 -11.80 2.57 7.65
C SER A 259 -12.90 3.02 6.69
N THR A 260 -13.33 2.12 5.79
CA THR A 260 -14.44 2.36 4.86
C THR A 260 -15.71 1.66 5.35
N ALA A 261 -16.87 2.30 5.12
CA ALA A 261 -18.15 1.81 5.62
C ALA A 261 -19.01 1.12 4.55
N THR A 262 -19.01 1.63 3.31
CA THR A 262 -19.88 1.10 2.25
C THR A 262 -19.25 -0.07 1.51
N LEU A 263 -17.92 -0.14 1.49
CA LEU A 263 -17.13 -1.09 0.70
C LEU A 263 -17.36 -0.98 -0.82
N ASP A 264 -18.07 0.06 -1.26
CA ASP A 264 -18.28 0.37 -2.67
C ASP A 264 -17.03 0.99 -3.28
N LEU A 265 -16.86 0.80 -4.59
CA LEU A 265 -15.90 1.56 -5.38
C LEU A 265 -16.26 3.05 -5.30
N GLN A 266 -15.29 3.86 -4.87
CA GLN A 266 -15.48 5.30 -4.74
C GLN A 266 -15.24 6.02 -6.06
N GLY A 267 -15.76 7.25 -6.13
CA GLY A 267 -15.56 8.15 -7.27
C GLY A 267 -16.40 7.78 -8.49
N GLY A 268 -15.86 8.01 -9.69
CA GLY A 268 -16.56 7.75 -10.95
C GLY A 268 -16.55 6.29 -11.41
N GLN A 269 -15.98 5.38 -10.63
CA GLN A 269 -15.67 4.01 -11.06
C GLN A 269 -16.92 3.18 -11.41
N ILE A 270 -18.01 3.30 -10.63
CA ILE A 270 -19.26 2.57 -10.92
C ILE A 270 -19.87 3.06 -12.24
N ALA A 271 -19.95 4.38 -12.44
CA ALA A 271 -20.44 4.96 -13.68
C ALA A 271 -19.58 4.56 -14.90
N LEU A 272 -18.27 4.47 -14.72
CA LEU A 272 -17.35 3.95 -15.74
C LEU A 272 -17.64 2.49 -16.07
N LEU A 273 -17.81 1.62 -15.06
CA LEU A 273 -18.12 0.20 -15.25
C LEU A 273 -19.44 0.02 -16.00
N ASP A 274 -20.49 0.74 -15.61
CA ASP A 274 -21.79 0.69 -16.27
C ASP A 274 -21.71 1.12 -17.74
N ALA A 275 -20.98 2.20 -18.03
CA ALA A 275 -20.82 2.72 -19.39
C ALA A 275 -20.01 1.77 -20.28
N VAL A 276 -18.88 1.23 -19.78
CA VAL A 276 -18.06 0.28 -20.53
C VAL A 276 -18.81 -1.03 -20.75
N ALA A 277 -19.52 -1.54 -19.74
CA ALA A 277 -20.34 -2.75 -19.90
C ALA A 277 -21.45 -2.58 -20.95
N ALA A 278 -22.03 -1.38 -21.07
CA ALA A 278 -23.06 -1.07 -22.07
C ALA A 278 -22.56 -1.12 -23.52
N THR A 279 -21.25 -1.03 -23.76
CA THR A 279 -20.65 -1.19 -25.11
C THR A 279 -20.81 -2.60 -25.65
N GLY A 280 -20.93 -3.60 -24.75
CA GLY A 280 -20.94 -5.01 -25.12
C GLY A 280 -19.57 -5.56 -25.56
N THR A 281 -18.50 -4.77 -25.46
CA THR A 281 -17.13 -5.23 -25.70
C THR A 281 -16.75 -6.30 -24.66
N PRO A 282 -16.21 -7.46 -25.08
CA PRO A 282 -15.76 -8.53 -24.18
C PRO A 282 -14.72 -8.11 -23.14
#